data_AF-A0A1T5C4N0-F1
#
_entry.id   AF-A0A1T5C4N0-F1
#
_cell.length_a   1.000
_cell.length_b   1.000
_cell.length_c   1.000
_cell.angle_alpha   90.00
_cell.angle_beta   90.00
_cell.angle_gamma   90.00
#
_symmetry.space_group_name_H-M   'P 1'
#
loop_
_entity.id
_entity.type
_entity.pdbx_description
1 polymer ?
#
loop_
_entity_poly.entity_id
_entity_poly.type
_entity_poly.pdbx_seq_one_letter_code
_entity_poly.pdbx_strand_id
1 'polypeptide(L)'
;MKVLHQSQFFISYQCDKQRSFFIKFPHKTIKLGFCQLLAFRQQVKEIDLEAHFNGENSHGMEMLMLCNRQHFFVFNTVESIDLKEFITGTFAMLELNSLLTASV
;
A
#
# COMPACT_ATOMS: atom_id res chain seq x y z
N MET A 1 12.26 7.25 11.56
CA MET A 1 11.31 6.50 10.70
C MET A 1 12.06 5.30 10.18
N LYS A 2 11.52 4.09 10.33
CA LYS A 2 12.12 2.84 9.87
C LYS A 2 11.46 2.44 8.55
N VAL A 3 12.25 2.09 7.54
CA VAL A 3 11.71 1.54 6.28
C VAL A 3 11.10 0.18 6.59
N LEU A 4 9.86 -0.04 6.12
CA LEU A 4 9.20 -1.33 6.20
C LEU A 4 9.50 -2.13 4.93
N HIS A 5 9.12 -1.59 3.77
CA HIS A 5 9.32 -2.23 2.48
C HIS A 5 9.49 -1.18 1.38
N GLN A 6 10.16 -1.56 0.31
CA GLN A 6 10.32 -0.75 -0.90
C GLN A 6 10.10 -1.63 -2.12
N SER A 7 9.21 -1.18 -3.00
CA SER A 7 8.94 -1.77 -4.31
C SER A 7 9.50 -0.87 -5.41
N GLN A 8 9.08 -1.09 -6.66
CA GLN A 8 9.53 -0.27 -7.79
C GLN A 8 9.06 1.19 -7.67
N PHE A 9 7.80 1.42 -7.28
CA PHE A 9 7.23 2.77 -7.25
C PHE A 9 6.97 3.31 -5.84
N PHE A 10 6.96 2.45 -4.81
CA PHE A 10 6.47 2.82 -3.49
C PHE A 10 7.45 2.46 -2.36
N ILE A 11 7.42 3.26 -1.27
CA ILE A 11 8.19 2.99 -0.05
C ILE A 11 7.30 3.17 1.17
N SER A 12 7.28 2.18 2.06
CA SER A 12 6.55 2.25 3.33
C SER A 12 7.51 2.48 4.50
N TYR A 13 7.05 3.26 5.48
CA TYR A 13 7.79 3.57 6.70
C TYR A 13 6.91 3.38 7.92
N GLN A 14 7.53 2.96 9.02
CA GLN A 14 6.95 2.96 10.35
C GLN A 14 7.58 4.06 11.21
N CYS A 15 6.75 4.76 11.98
CA CYS A 15 7.19 5.70 13.00
C CYS A 15 6.56 5.34 14.34
N ASP A 16 7.31 4.63 15.19
CA ASP A 16 6.84 4.15 16.49
C ASP A 16 6.45 5.30 17.43
N LYS A 17 7.25 6.38 17.42
CA LYS A 17 6.98 7.59 18.22
C LYS A 17 5.62 8.21 17.92
N GLN A 18 5.19 8.18 16.66
CA GLN A 18 3.91 8.75 16.21
C GLN A 18 2.81 7.70 16.05
N ARG A 19 3.11 6.41 16.30
CA ARG A 19 2.20 5.28 16.03
C ARG A 19 1.54 5.36 14.66
N SER A 20 2.33 5.73 13.65
CA SER A 20 1.85 6.06 12.32
C SER A 20 2.72 5.42 11.24
N PHE A 21 2.09 5.17 10.10
CA PHE A 21 2.72 4.65 8.90
C PHE A 21 2.77 5.74 7.84
N PHE A 22 3.79 5.70 7.01
CA PHE A 22 3.93 6.62 5.89
C PHE A 22 4.13 5.82 4.62
N ILE A 23 3.47 6.22 3.55
CA ILE A 23 3.67 5.64 2.23
C ILE A 23 4.13 6.77 1.32
N LYS A 24 5.33 6.62 0.76
CA LYS A 24 5.88 7.51 -0.25
C LYS A 24 5.51 6.96 -1.62
N PHE A 25 4.65 7.70 -2.30
CA PHE A 25 4.34 7.56 -3.72
C PHE A 25 5.29 8.45 -4.54
N PRO A 26 5.38 8.28 -5.86
CA PRO A 26 6.25 9.10 -6.70
C PRO A 26 6.07 10.61 -6.54
N HIS A 27 4.82 11.06 -6.34
CA HIS A 27 4.47 12.49 -6.29
C HIS A 27 4.02 13.00 -4.91
N LYS A 28 3.82 12.12 -3.92
CA LYS A 28 3.34 12.52 -2.60
C LYS A 28 3.71 11.51 -1.53
N THR A 29 3.84 11.97 -0.30
CA THR A 29 3.91 11.09 0.88
C THR A 29 2.66 11.30 1.70
N ILE A 30 2.02 10.20 2.09
CA ILE A 30 0.84 10.23 2.95
C ILE A 30 1.16 9.66 4.33
N LYS A 31 0.39 10.08 5.33
CA LYS A 31 0.43 9.55 6.69
C LYS A 31 -0.85 8.76 6.95
N LEU A 32 -0.71 7.54 7.47
CA LEU A 32 -1.80 6.62 7.79
C LEU A 32 -1.70 6.13 9.23
N GLY A 33 -2.84 6.09 9.92
CA GLY A 33 -3.00 5.25 11.11
C GLY A 33 -3.13 3.77 10.74
N PHE A 34 -3.02 2.87 11.72
CA PHE A 34 -3.09 1.43 11.48
C PHE A 34 -4.39 0.99 10.79
N CYS A 35 -5.55 1.46 11.27
CA CYS A 35 -6.84 1.12 10.64
C CYS A 35 -6.94 1.62 9.19
N GLN A 36 -6.36 2.80 8.88
CA GLN A 36 -6.34 3.33 7.53
C GLN A 36 -5.42 2.50 6.63
N LEU A 37 -4.28 2.04 7.15
CA LEU A 37 -3.38 1.14 6.44
C LEU A 37 -4.05 -0.22 6.18
N LEU A 38 -4.79 -0.77 7.14
CA LEU A 38 -5.58 -2.00 6.97
C LEU A 38 -6.66 -1.84 5.90
N ALA A 39 -7.40 -0.73 5.93
CA ALA A 39 -8.40 -0.45 4.92
C ALA A 39 -7.76 -0.29 3.53
N PHE A 40 -6.62 0.39 3.46
CA PHE A 40 -5.85 0.51 2.21
C PHE A 40 -5.42 -0.87 1.68
N ARG A 41 -4.94 -1.77 2.54
CA ARG A 41 -4.63 -3.16 2.17
C ARG A 41 -5.83 -3.87 1.56
N GLN A 42 -7.01 -3.73 2.16
CA GLN A 42 -8.22 -4.36 1.64
C GLN A 42 -8.60 -3.81 0.27
N GLN A 43 -8.53 -2.49 0.08
CA GLN A 43 -8.81 -1.88 -1.22
C GLN A 43 -7.83 -2.33 -2.32
N VAL A 44 -6.54 -2.43 -1.99
CA VAL A 44 -5.52 -2.92 -2.93
C VAL A 44 -5.73 -4.40 -3.26
N LYS A 45 -6.21 -5.20 -2.30
CA LYS A 45 -6.54 -6.62 -2.54
C LYS A 45 -7.69 -6.78 -3.53
N GLU A 46 -8.67 -5.87 -3.49
CA GLU A 46 -9.87 -5.88 -4.33
C GLU A 46 -9.63 -5.44 -5.78
N ILE A 47 -8.47 -4.87 -6.11
CA ILE A 47 -8.10 -4.57 -7.49
C ILE A 47 -8.20 -5.84 -8.33
N ASP A 48 -9.04 -5.85 -9.36
CA ASP A 48 -9.15 -6.98 -10.28
C ASP A 48 -8.11 -6.84 -11.40
N LEU A 49 -6.96 -7.51 -11.23
CA LEU A 49 -5.91 -7.47 -12.26
C LEU A 49 -6.28 -8.25 -13.51
N GLU A 50 -7.19 -9.24 -13.44
CA GLU A 50 -7.58 -10.03 -14.62
C GLU A 50 -8.36 -9.15 -15.61
N ALA A 51 -9.19 -8.24 -15.08
CA ALA A 51 -9.91 -7.23 -15.87
C ALA A 51 -8.99 -6.38 -16.77
N HIS A 52 -7.73 -6.17 -16.38
CA HIS A 52 -6.76 -5.40 -17.18
C HIS A 52 -6.31 -6.13 -18.46
N PHE A 53 -6.45 -7.46 -18.50
CA PHE A 53 -5.95 -8.29 -19.59
C PHE A 53 -7.08 -8.98 -20.39
N ASN A 54 -8.29 -9.07 -19.84
CA ASN A 54 -9.43 -9.73 -20.47
C ASN A 54 -10.29 -8.78 -21.35
N GLY A 55 -10.00 -7.47 -21.34
CA GLY A 55 -10.70 -6.44 -22.10
C GLY A 55 -11.81 -5.69 -21.35
N GLU A 56 -12.16 -6.09 -20.12
CA GLU A 56 -13.16 -5.40 -19.28
C GLU A 56 -12.65 -4.03 -18.78
N ASN A 57 -11.36 -3.95 -18.42
CA ASN A 57 -10.64 -2.72 -18.18
C ASN A 57 -9.63 -2.48 -19.31
N SER A 58 -10.15 -2.13 -20.49
CA SER A 58 -9.35 -1.95 -21.72
C SER A 58 -8.28 -0.86 -21.63
N HIS A 59 -8.41 0.08 -20.68
CA HIS A 59 -7.42 1.12 -20.44
C HIS A 59 -6.42 0.76 -19.33
N GLY A 60 -6.64 -0.35 -18.61
CA GLY A 60 -5.78 -0.82 -17.54
C GLY A 60 -5.58 0.21 -16.41
N MET A 61 -6.65 0.92 -16.05
CA MET A 61 -6.60 1.98 -15.03
C MET A 61 -7.40 1.60 -13.79
N GLU A 62 -6.81 1.80 -12.62
CA GLU A 62 -7.44 1.56 -11.32
C GLU A 62 -7.56 2.86 -10.53
N MET A 63 -8.71 3.05 -9.89
CA MET A 63 -8.99 4.23 -9.09
C MET A 63 -9.13 3.85 -7.62
N LEU A 64 -8.27 4.42 -6.77
CA LEU A 64 -8.28 4.16 -5.34
C LEU A 64 -8.53 5.46 -4.57
N MET A 65 -9.57 5.46 -3.74
CA MET A 65 -9.86 6.54 -2.80
C MET A 65 -9.64 6.04 -1.38
N LEU A 66 -8.68 6.62 -0.67
CA LEU A 66 -8.46 6.28 0.74
C LEU A 66 -9.68 6.65 1.59
N CYS A 67 -9.94 5.87 2.64
CA CYS A 67 -11.17 5.99 3.45
C CYS A 67 -11.38 7.36 4.10
N ASN A 68 -10.32 8.15 4.29
CA ASN A 68 -10.43 9.53 4.79
C ASN A 68 -10.94 10.51 3.71
N ARG A 69 -11.16 10.06 2.47
CA ARG A 69 -11.52 10.87 1.29
C ARG A 69 -10.54 12.02 0.99
N GLN A 70 -9.35 12.00 1.59
CA GLN A 70 -8.34 13.05 1.39
C GLN A 70 -7.39 12.73 0.25
N HIS A 71 -7.35 11.48 -0.17
CA HIS A 71 -6.38 11.01 -1.16
C HIS A 71 -7.07 10.15 -2.19
N PHE A 72 -6.99 10.61 -3.43
CA PHE A 72 -7.38 9.89 -4.63
C PHE A 72 -6.11 9.53 -5.41
N PHE A 73 -6.14 8.35 -6.03
CA PHE A 73 -5.06 7.82 -6.85
C PHE A 73 -5.63 7.19 -8.09
N VAL A 74 -4.89 7.32 -9.18
CA VAL A 74 -5.10 6.57 -10.41
C VAL A 74 -3.81 5.81 -10.66
N PHE A 75 -3.91 4.51 -10.88
CA PHE A 75 -2.78 3.63 -11.17
C PHE A 75 -2.98 2.97 -12.51
N ASN A 76 -1.90 2.85 -13.29
CA ASN A 76 -1.91 1.98 -14.46
C ASN A 76 -1.68 0.51 -14.07
N THR A 77 -1.82 -0.41 -15.02
CA THR A 77 -1.63 -1.86 -14.78
C THR A 77 -0.31 -2.20 -14.07
N VAL A 78 0.81 -1.59 -14.48
CA VAL A 78 2.13 -1.89 -13.91
C VAL A 78 2.21 -1.39 -12.46
N GLU A 79 1.72 -0.18 -12.21
CA GLU A 79 1.64 0.38 -10.86
C GLU A 79 0.69 -0.43 -9.96
N SER A 80 -0.43 -0.93 -10.48
CA SER A 80 -1.36 -1.79 -9.74
C SER A 80 -0.74 -3.13 -9.34
N ILE A 81 0.06 -3.74 -10.23
CA ILE A 81 0.82 -4.96 -9.93
C ILE A 81 1.85 -4.69 -8.83
N ASP A 82 2.66 -3.65 -8.98
CA ASP A 82 3.66 -3.25 -7.97
C ASP A 82 2.99 -2.89 -6.65
N LEU A 83 1.81 -2.26 -6.67
CA LEU A 83 1.07 -1.88 -5.46
C LEU A 83 0.60 -3.10 -4.66
N LYS A 84 0.16 -4.16 -5.34
CA LYS A 84 -0.22 -5.43 -4.68
C LYS A 84 0.98 -6.11 -4.03
N GLU A 85 2.12 -6.17 -4.72
CA GLU A 85 3.38 -6.68 -4.16
C GLU A 85 3.80 -5.84 -2.94
N PHE A 86 3.82 -4.52 -3.12
CA PHE A 86 4.27 -3.57 -2.12
C PHE A 86 3.50 -3.67 -0.81
N ILE A 87 2.16 -3.79 -0.91
CA ILE A 87 1.31 -3.95 0.27
C ILE A 87 1.55 -5.29 0.95
N THR A 88 1.76 -6.35 0.17
CA THR A 88 2.08 -7.67 0.71
C THR A 88 3.41 -7.65 1.48
N GLY A 89 4.48 -7.11 0.88
CA GLY A 89 5.79 -6.96 1.53
C GLY A 89 5.75 -6.05 2.76
N THR A 90 5.00 -4.94 2.70
CA THR A 90 4.83 -4.04 3.84
C THR A 90 4.22 -4.76 5.05
N PHE A 91 3.16 -5.55 4.84
CA PHE A 91 2.51 -6.26 5.93
C PHE A 91 3.32 -7.46 6.44
N ALA A 92 4.03 -8.17 5.56
CA ALA A 92 4.98 -9.20 5.97
C ALA A 92 6.05 -8.63 6.91
N MET A 93 6.61 -7.47 6.59
CA MET A 93 7.60 -6.80 7.44
C MET A 93 7.03 -6.29 8.76
N LEU A 94 5.76 -5.87 8.79
CA LEU A 94 5.08 -5.54 10.05
C LEU A 94 4.92 -6.77 10.96
N GLU A 95 4.51 -7.90 10.38
CA GLU A 95 4.35 -9.16 11.12
C GLU A 95 5.69 -9.65 11.66
N LEU A 96 6.74 -9.68 10.82
CA LEU A 96 8.09 -10.03 11.25
C LEU A 96 8.61 -9.12 12.36
N ASN A 97 8.42 -7.80 12.25
CA ASN A 97 8.79 -6.87 13.31
C ASN A 97 8.04 -7.18 14.61
N SER A 98 6.76 -7.54 14.55
CA SER A 98 5.96 -7.86 15.73
C SER A 98 6.46 -9.11 16.46
N LEU A 99 6.86 -10.14 15.71
CA LEU A 99 7.40 -11.39 16.24
C LEU A 99 8.76 -11.17 16.93
N LEU A 100 9.64 -10.38 16.31
CA LEU A 100 10.94 -10.04 16.87
C LEU A 100 10.82 -9.24 18.17
N THR A 101 9.83 -8.34 18.27
CA THR A 101 9.59 -7.59 19.51
C THR A 101 8.90 -8.39 20.61
N ALA A 102 8.14 -9.43 20.27
CA ALA A 102 7.44 -10.28 21.24
C ALA A 102 8.33 -11.39 21.83
N SER A 103 9.51 -11.62 21.24
CA SER A 103 10.45 -12.68 21.63
C SER A 103 11.49 -12.21 22.66
N VAL A 104 11.27 -11.06 23.31
CA VAL A 104 12.12 -10.45 24.35
C VAL A 104 11.28 -10.25 25.60
#